data_AF-A0A9X0ATZ0-F1
#
_entry.id   AF-A0A9X0ATZ0-F1
#
_cell.length_a   1.000
_cell.length_b   1.000
_cell.length_c   1.000
_cell.angle_alpha   90.00
_cell.angle_beta   90.00
_cell.angle_gamma   90.00
#
_symmetry.space_group_name_H-M   'P 1'
#
loop_
_entity.id
_entity.type
_entity.pdbx_description
1 polymer ?
#
loop_
_entity_poly.entity_id
_entity_poly.type
_entity_poly.pdbx_seq_one_letter_code
_entity_poly.pdbx_strand_id
1 'polypeptide(L)'
;MYHTPNLNGLRKKYIPKRINEGWGLQHMKLYGVDDEIIISGANLSSDYFTNRQDRYHVFSSKEVTQYFYNIHNAVSSLSFLVSPDPQLPAGYTLEWPSSNPCPSPLTDSKKYISHASSILTPLIQASATSNSIPSDPQANTTIYPISQFTPLFPSTSDTSTELPMLTRLLTFLNSPTIPSSWTFTAGYFNPSPTLTSLLLRTTSKNNTVLTASPQANGFYNSPGVSGMLPAAYTLLLRKFLASAQKIQGPSPSITLREWKRGTVNEPGGWTYHAKGLWVSFPSPSSPASSSETPKPAITVLGSSNYTKRSYTLDLETGVMIVTRDPELQERLRQERDGLGEWASEVGMKEFQSSERRVGLHVRIALWIVGVVGGAL
;
A
#
# COMPACT_ATOMS: atom_id res chain seq x y z
N MET A 1 -1.08 2.63 21.72
CA MET A 1 -0.11 3.27 20.81
C MET A 1 1.04 2.32 20.52
N TYR A 2 1.18 1.90 19.26
CA TYR A 2 2.28 1.06 18.81
C TYR A 2 3.61 1.82 18.82
N HIS A 3 4.71 1.13 19.16
CA HIS A 3 6.07 1.65 19.05
C HIS A 3 6.96 0.62 18.37
N THR A 4 7.63 1.01 17.28
CA THR A 4 8.47 0.11 16.49
C THR A 4 9.65 -0.46 17.31
N PRO A 5 9.93 -1.77 17.24
CA PRO A 5 11.10 -2.35 17.87
C PRO A 5 12.42 -1.89 17.22
N ASN A 6 12.37 -1.30 16.03
CA ASN A 6 13.55 -0.79 15.32
C ASN A 6 14.13 0.50 15.92
N LEU A 7 13.34 1.20 16.77
CA LEU A 7 13.72 2.46 17.41
C LEU A 7 13.84 2.29 18.95
N ASN A 8 14.97 1.76 19.40
CA ASN A 8 15.29 1.54 20.82
C ASN A 8 16.72 2.02 21.16
N GLY A 9 17.08 2.03 22.46
CA GLY A 9 18.44 2.32 22.93
C GLY A 9 19.03 3.66 22.45
N LEU A 10 20.31 3.64 22.04
CA LEU A 10 21.02 4.83 21.55
C LEU A 10 20.34 5.48 20.34
N ARG A 11 19.70 4.69 19.47
CA ARG A 11 18.98 5.22 18.31
C ARG A 11 17.86 6.16 18.77
N LYS A 12 17.05 5.75 19.75
CA LYS A 12 16.00 6.60 20.31
C LYS A 12 16.54 7.84 21.02
N LYS A 13 17.73 7.77 21.64
CA LYS A 13 18.34 8.89 22.37
C LYS A 13 18.79 10.04 21.47
N TYR A 14 19.27 9.74 20.27
CA TYR A 14 19.88 10.75 19.38
C TYR A 14 19.01 11.14 18.18
N ILE A 15 17.92 10.43 17.91
CA ILE A 15 17.04 10.73 16.76
C ILE A 15 16.02 11.82 17.16
N PRO A 16 15.94 12.93 16.40
CA PRO A 16 14.91 13.95 16.62
C PRO A 16 13.51 13.34 16.48
N LYS A 17 12.58 13.71 17.38
CA LYS A 17 11.21 13.19 17.40
C LYS A 17 10.48 13.29 16.04
N ARG A 18 10.81 14.31 15.25
CA ARG A 18 10.27 14.57 13.90
C ARG A 18 10.61 13.48 12.86
N ILE A 19 11.61 12.63 13.12
CA ILE A 19 12.07 11.57 12.21
C ILE A 19 11.65 10.18 12.74
N ASN A 20 11.00 10.10 13.92
CA ASN A 20 10.57 8.84 14.53
C ASN A 20 9.69 8.01 13.59
N GLU A 21 8.81 8.67 12.83
CA GLU A 21 7.92 8.05 11.85
C GLU A 21 8.66 7.31 10.72
N GLY A 22 9.91 7.71 10.45
CA GLY A 22 10.77 7.06 9.44
C GLY A 22 11.27 5.67 9.84
N TRP A 23 11.07 5.22 11.09
CA TRP A 23 11.59 3.94 11.62
C TRP A 23 10.54 2.84 11.72
N GLY A 24 9.31 3.15 11.34
CA GLY A 24 8.21 2.19 11.29
C GLY A 24 7.00 2.63 12.09
N LEU A 25 5.82 2.47 11.50
CA LEU A 25 4.56 2.85 12.10
C LEU A 25 3.52 1.73 11.97
N GLN A 26 2.50 1.79 12.83
CA GLN A 26 1.26 1.10 12.56
C GLN A 26 0.57 1.87 11.43
N HIS A 27 0.32 1.20 10.31
CA HIS A 27 -0.20 1.83 9.11
C HIS A 27 -1.49 1.16 8.61
N MET A 28 -2.06 0.20 9.32
CA MET A 28 -3.37 -0.42 9.03
C MET A 28 -4.52 0.57 9.25
N LYS A 29 -5.51 0.60 8.34
CA LYS A 29 -6.74 1.41 8.47
C LYS A 29 -7.93 0.46 8.39
N LEU A 30 -8.46 0.14 9.57
CA LEU A 30 -9.52 -0.83 9.78
C LEU A 30 -10.61 -0.15 10.61
N TYR A 31 -11.83 -0.09 10.09
CA TYR A 31 -12.96 0.55 10.77
C TYR A 31 -14.10 -0.47 10.87
N GLY A 32 -14.17 -1.17 12.01
CA GLY A 32 -15.15 -2.23 12.26
C GLY A 32 -16.30 -1.77 13.15
N VAL A 33 -17.51 -2.19 12.82
CA VAL A 33 -18.74 -2.04 13.62
C VAL A 33 -19.54 -3.33 13.50
N ASP A 34 -19.79 -4.01 14.61
CA ASP A 34 -20.49 -5.30 14.65
C ASP A 34 -19.87 -6.32 13.68
N ASP A 35 -20.64 -6.78 12.69
CA ASP A 35 -20.21 -7.74 11.67
C ASP A 35 -19.73 -7.07 10.37
N GLU A 36 -19.57 -5.75 10.36
CA GLU A 36 -19.09 -4.98 9.21
C GLU A 36 -17.71 -4.37 9.44
N ILE A 37 -16.91 -4.32 8.38
CA ILE A 37 -15.62 -3.64 8.40
C ILE A 37 -15.34 -2.87 7.11
N ILE A 38 -14.86 -1.64 7.26
CA ILE A 38 -14.28 -0.87 6.17
C ILE A 38 -12.76 -1.09 6.15
N ILE A 39 -12.26 -1.55 5.01
CA ILE A 39 -10.83 -1.61 4.71
C ILE A 39 -10.49 -0.49 3.73
N SER A 40 -9.47 0.29 4.05
CA SER A 40 -9.10 1.49 3.28
C SER A 40 -7.61 1.80 3.39
N GLY A 41 -7.15 2.73 2.55
CA GLY A 41 -5.89 3.44 2.72
C GLY A 41 -6.02 4.78 3.45
N ALA A 42 -7.24 5.22 3.76
CA ALA A 42 -7.58 6.55 4.26
C ALA A 42 -7.61 6.63 5.79
N ASN A 43 -7.11 7.74 6.33
CA ASN A 43 -7.26 8.07 7.76
C ASN A 43 -8.62 8.75 8.01
N LEU A 44 -9.04 8.79 9.27
CA LEU A 44 -10.15 9.64 9.70
C LEU A 44 -9.67 11.09 9.91
N SER A 45 -9.46 11.82 8.80
CA SER A 45 -9.11 13.25 8.82
C SER A 45 -9.91 14.03 7.80
N SER A 46 -10.06 15.34 8.03
CA SER A 46 -10.86 16.24 7.18
C SER A 46 -10.54 16.11 5.70
N ASP A 47 -9.26 15.98 5.34
CA ASP A 47 -8.84 15.86 3.94
C ASP A 47 -9.44 14.61 3.27
N TYR A 48 -9.43 13.45 3.92
CA TYR A 48 -10.01 12.22 3.36
C TYR A 48 -11.54 12.28 3.23
N PHE A 49 -12.19 13.06 4.09
CA PHE A 49 -13.63 13.28 4.00
C PHE A 49 -14.03 14.33 2.96
N THR A 50 -13.08 15.12 2.44
CA THR A 50 -13.41 16.30 1.62
C THR A 50 -12.73 16.33 0.25
N ASN A 51 -11.41 16.19 0.19
CA ASN A 51 -10.64 16.49 -1.02
C ASN A 51 -9.39 15.60 -1.23
N ARG A 52 -9.32 14.44 -0.57
CA ARG A 52 -8.26 13.45 -0.77
C ARG A 52 -8.84 12.13 -1.26
N GLN A 53 -8.63 11.86 -2.55
CA GLN A 53 -9.12 10.65 -3.20
C GLN A 53 -8.40 9.41 -2.67
N ASP A 54 -9.16 8.48 -2.10
CA ASP A 54 -8.69 7.14 -1.68
C ASP A 54 -9.80 6.11 -1.97
N ARG A 55 -9.64 4.87 -1.49
CA ARG A 55 -10.56 3.74 -1.73
C ARG A 55 -11.17 3.24 -0.42
N TYR A 56 -12.42 2.80 -0.47
CA TYR A 56 -13.17 2.34 0.71
C TYR A 56 -14.02 1.14 0.32
N HIS A 57 -13.72 -0.04 0.86
CA HIS A 57 -14.56 -1.23 0.65
C HIS A 57 -15.17 -1.63 1.98
N VAL A 58 -16.50 -1.78 1.99
CA VAL A 58 -17.27 -2.29 3.11
C VAL A 58 -17.45 -3.80 2.93
N PHE A 59 -17.12 -4.56 3.96
CA PHE A 59 -17.35 -6.00 4.03
C PHE A 59 -18.36 -6.27 5.13
N SER A 60 -19.56 -6.71 4.76
CA SER A 60 -20.58 -7.18 5.70
C SER A 60 -20.42 -8.69 5.90
N SER A 61 -19.48 -9.10 6.74
CA SER A 61 -19.19 -10.49 7.06
C SER A 61 -18.55 -10.60 8.43
N LYS A 62 -19.20 -11.35 9.32
CA LYS A 62 -18.70 -11.65 10.65
C LYS A 62 -17.32 -12.29 10.62
N GLU A 63 -17.07 -13.20 9.68
CA GLU A 63 -15.80 -13.92 9.55
C GLU A 63 -14.65 -12.96 9.20
N VAL A 64 -14.86 -12.09 8.22
CA VAL A 64 -13.87 -11.08 7.80
C VAL A 64 -13.63 -10.08 8.93
N THR A 65 -14.71 -9.59 9.55
CA THR A 65 -14.62 -8.62 10.65
C THR A 65 -13.90 -9.21 11.86
N GLN A 66 -14.23 -10.46 12.25
CA GLN A 66 -13.56 -11.16 13.35
C GLN A 66 -12.08 -11.40 13.07
N TYR A 67 -11.69 -11.74 11.84
CA TYR A 67 -10.29 -11.90 11.45
C TYR A 67 -9.50 -10.62 11.73
N PHE A 68 -9.96 -9.47 11.22
CA PHE A 68 -9.26 -8.20 11.40
C PHE A 68 -9.35 -7.68 12.84
N TYR A 69 -10.42 -7.99 13.57
CA TYR A 69 -10.53 -7.72 15.00
C TYR A 69 -9.47 -8.48 15.82
N ASN A 70 -9.20 -9.75 15.47
CA ASN A 70 -8.15 -10.54 16.13
C ASN A 70 -6.76 -9.95 15.87
N ILE A 71 -6.49 -9.48 14.65
CA ILE A 71 -5.24 -8.77 14.31
C ILE A 71 -5.12 -7.46 15.09
N HIS A 72 -6.20 -6.67 15.16
CA HIS A 72 -6.24 -5.45 15.95
C HIS A 72 -5.91 -5.73 17.43
N ASN A 73 -6.57 -6.72 18.03
CA ASN A 73 -6.34 -7.09 19.42
C ASN A 73 -4.91 -7.58 19.68
N ALA A 74 -4.36 -8.39 18.77
CA ALA A 74 -2.98 -8.85 18.86
C ALA A 74 -2.00 -7.66 18.88
N VAL A 75 -2.14 -6.71 17.94
CA VAL A 75 -1.28 -5.51 17.90
C VAL A 75 -1.50 -4.60 19.10
N SER A 76 -2.73 -4.48 19.59
CA SER A 76 -3.07 -3.72 20.81
C SER A 76 -2.42 -4.33 22.06
N SER A 77 -2.38 -5.67 22.19
CA SER A 77 -1.68 -6.37 23.28
C SER A 77 -0.15 -6.22 23.25
N LEU A 78 0.38 -5.72 22.12
CA LEU A 78 1.80 -5.45 21.88
C LEU A 78 2.11 -3.94 21.85
N SER A 79 1.21 -3.11 22.39
CA SER A 79 1.26 -1.65 22.33
C SER A 79 1.22 -1.01 23.73
N PHE A 80 1.63 0.26 23.81
CA PHE A 80 1.50 1.07 25.02
C PHE A 80 0.05 1.50 25.23
N LEU A 81 -0.42 1.52 26.48
CA LEU A 81 -1.66 2.18 26.86
C LEU A 81 -1.45 3.70 26.84
N VAL A 82 -2.41 4.43 26.27
CA VAL A 82 -2.42 5.89 26.25
C VAL A 82 -3.42 6.36 27.30
N SER A 83 -2.93 7.06 28.32
CA SER A 83 -3.78 7.58 29.39
C SER A 83 -3.77 9.12 29.33
N PRO A 84 -4.92 9.80 29.22
CA PRO A 84 -4.97 11.26 29.22
C PRO A 84 -4.34 11.84 30.48
N ASP A 85 -3.52 12.87 30.30
CA ASP A 85 -2.93 13.64 31.39
C ASP A 85 -2.78 15.10 30.95
N PRO A 86 -3.72 15.98 31.35
CA PRO A 86 -3.72 17.38 30.93
C PRO A 86 -2.55 18.18 31.53
N GLN A 87 -1.83 17.65 32.51
CA GLN A 87 -0.68 18.34 33.11
C GLN A 87 0.57 18.20 32.24
N LEU A 88 0.62 17.21 31.34
CA LEU A 88 1.73 17.02 30.44
C LEU A 88 1.57 17.86 29.17
N PRO A 89 2.65 18.42 28.61
CA PRO A 89 2.59 19.17 27.35
C PRO A 89 2.01 18.37 26.17
N ALA A 90 2.14 17.04 26.20
CA ALA A 90 1.57 16.16 25.19
C ALA A 90 0.09 15.81 25.43
N GLY A 91 -0.43 16.08 26.63
CA GLY A 91 -1.80 15.74 27.04
C GLY A 91 -2.02 14.27 27.40
N TYR A 92 -0.98 13.43 27.43
CA TYR A 92 -1.09 12.00 27.75
C TYR A 92 0.21 11.39 28.28
N THR A 93 0.07 10.27 29.00
CA THR A 93 1.15 9.34 29.37
C THR A 93 1.11 8.07 28.52
N LEU A 94 2.26 7.39 28.41
CA LEU A 94 2.37 6.07 27.79
C LEU A 94 2.84 5.07 28.83
N GLU A 95 2.01 4.08 29.11
CA GLU A 95 2.33 2.98 30.02
C GLU A 95 2.49 1.69 29.22
N TRP A 96 3.45 0.85 29.60
CA TRP A 96 3.49 -0.53 29.12
C TRP A 96 2.73 -1.40 30.12
N PRO A 97 1.51 -1.87 29.81
CA PRO A 97 0.70 -2.61 30.77
C PRO A 97 1.41 -3.85 31.28
N SER A 98 1.27 -4.15 32.57
CA SER A 98 1.76 -5.40 33.16
C SER A 98 1.03 -6.63 32.60
N SER A 99 -0.17 -6.44 32.04
CA SER A 99 -0.92 -7.46 31.31
C SER A 99 -0.38 -7.76 29.91
N ASN A 100 0.55 -6.95 29.38
CA ASN A 100 1.16 -7.25 28.09
C ASN A 100 2.04 -8.51 28.23
N PRO A 101 2.02 -9.40 27.24
CA PRO A 101 2.55 -10.75 27.41
C PRO A 101 4.08 -10.83 27.25
N CYS A 102 4.74 -9.70 27.00
CA CYS A 102 6.19 -9.60 26.87
C CYS A 102 6.72 -8.23 27.35
N PRO A 103 8.05 -8.07 27.51
CA PRO A 103 8.65 -6.77 27.75
C PRO A 103 8.37 -5.79 26.61
N SER A 104 8.43 -4.49 26.93
CA SER A 104 8.27 -3.44 25.94
C SER A 104 9.37 -3.49 24.87
N PRO A 105 9.11 -3.02 23.63
CA PRO A 105 10.12 -2.93 22.58
C PRO A 105 11.30 -2.00 22.95
N LEU A 106 11.11 -1.14 23.95
CA LEU A 106 12.16 -0.25 24.48
C LEU A 106 13.08 -0.93 25.48
N THR A 107 12.58 -1.98 26.15
CA THR A 107 13.31 -2.71 27.19
C THR A 107 14.09 -3.87 26.59
N ASP A 108 13.44 -4.72 25.79
CA ASP A 108 14.07 -5.86 25.13
C ASP A 108 13.40 -6.14 23.78
N SER A 109 13.94 -5.54 22.71
CA SER A 109 13.39 -5.63 21.36
C SER A 109 13.44 -7.04 20.79
N LYS A 110 14.43 -7.87 21.17
CA LYS A 110 14.54 -9.24 20.68
C LYS A 110 13.46 -10.14 21.27
N LYS A 111 13.24 -10.06 22.60
CA LYS A 111 12.13 -10.78 23.25
C LYS A 111 10.77 -10.30 22.75
N TYR A 112 10.62 -8.98 22.56
CA TYR A 112 9.42 -8.41 21.98
C TYR A 112 9.12 -8.99 20.58
N ILE A 113 10.10 -9.00 19.66
CA ILE A 113 9.94 -9.57 18.31
C ILE A 113 9.61 -11.06 18.37
N SER A 114 10.33 -11.83 19.19
CA SER A 114 10.07 -13.28 19.33
C SER A 114 8.64 -13.55 19.79
N HIS A 115 8.15 -12.76 20.73
CA HIS A 115 6.81 -12.94 21.28
C HIS A 115 5.72 -12.42 20.32
N ALA A 116 5.93 -11.24 19.72
CA ALA A 116 5.04 -10.69 18.70
C ALA A 116 4.85 -11.66 17.53
N SER A 117 5.94 -12.25 17.04
CA SER A 117 5.91 -13.29 16.01
C SER A 117 5.05 -14.49 16.40
N SER A 118 5.17 -14.96 17.66
CA SER A 118 4.39 -16.12 18.15
C SER A 118 2.88 -15.85 18.25
N ILE A 119 2.49 -14.60 18.52
CA ILE A 119 1.08 -14.19 18.55
C ILE A 119 0.53 -14.01 17.13
N LEU A 120 1.29 -13.36 16.24
CA LEU A 120 0.80 -12.97 14.92
C LEU A 120 0.82 -14.09 13.89
N THR A 121 1.83 -14.96 13.92
CA THR A 121 1.97 -16.07 12.96
C THR A 121 0.70 -16.92 12.83
N PRO A 122 0.10 -17.46 13.91
CA PRO A 122 -1.10 -18.29 13.79
C PRO A 122 -2.34 -17.53 13.30
N LEU A 123 -2.34 -16.20 13.39
CA LEU A 123 -3.45 -15.37 12.90
C LEU A 123 -3.36 -15.11 11.39
N ILE A 124 -2.16 -14.97 10.84
CA ILE A 124 -1.96 -14.59 9.43
C ILE A 124 -1.59 -15.76 8.52
N GLN A 125 -1.17 -16.90 9.10
CA GLN A 125 -0.89 -18.12 8.37
C GLN A 125 -2.09 -19.07 8.44
N ALA A 126 -2.32 -19.80 7.36
CA ALA A 126 -3.30 -20.87 7.36
C ALA A 126 -2.91 -21.94 8.39
N SER A 127 -3.86 -22.37 9.24
CA SER A 127 -3.63 -23.48 10.15
C SER A 127 -3.45 -24.78 9.35
N ALA A 128 -2.41 -25.55 9.65
CA ALA A 128 -2.18 -26.86 9.01
C ALA A 128 -3.35 -27.86 9.23
N THR A 129 -4.21 -27.57 10.22
CA THR A 129 -5.39 -28.34 10.60
C THR A 129 -6.70 -27.77 10.07
N SER A 130 -6.70 -26.72 9.23
CA SER A 130 -7.93 -26.28 8.59
C SER A 130 -8.38 -27.36 7.60
N ASN A 131 -9.27 -28.22 8.09
CA ASN A 131 -10.09 -29.11 7.26
C ASN A 131 -10.56 -28.29 6.06
N SER A 132 -10.38 -28.83 4.86
CA SER A 132 -10.88 -28.21 3.64
C SER A 132 -12.33 -27.79 3.88
N ILE A 133 -12.59 -26.49 3.98
CA ILE A 133 -13.97 -25.99 3.97
C ILE A 133 -14.56 -26.59 2.71
N PRO A 134 -15.68 -27.34 2.79
CA PRO A 134 -16.33 -27.88 1.60
C PRO A 134 -16.45 -26.74 0.60
N SER A 135 -15.85 -26.88 -0.58
CA SER A 135 -15.95 -25.86 -1.61
C SER A 135 -17.43 -25.73 -1.95
N ASP A 136 -18.08 -24.67 -1.47
CA ASP A 136 -19.43 -24.35 -1.90
C ASP A 136 -19.36 -24.11 -3.41
N PRO A 137 -19.98 -24.97 -4.25
CA PRO A 137 -19.94 -24.81 -5.68
C PRO A 137 -20.55 -23.48 -6.15
N GLN A 138 -21.36 -22.83 -5.29
CA GLN A 138 -21.95 -21.53 -5.55
C GLN A 138 -21.06 -20.36 -5.11
N ALA A 139 -20.01 -20.60 -4.32
CA ALA A 139 -19.08 -19.54 -3.92
C ALA A 139 -18.35 -18.98 -5.15
N ASN A 140 -18.72 -17.76 -5.53
CA ASN A 140 -18.20 -17.08 -6.71
C ASN A 140 -17.10 -16.05 -6.36
N THR A 141 -16.89 -15.77 -5.07
CA THR A 141 -15.96 -14.77 -4.56
C THR A 141 -15.19 -15.31 -3.36
N THR A 142 -13.90 -15.04 -3.32
CA THR A 142 -13.01 -15.42 -2.21
C THR A 142 -12.20 -14.21 -1.77
N ILE A 143 -12.15 -13.98 -0.47
CA ILE A 143 -11.39 -12.91 0.16
C ILE A 143 -10.20 -13.56 0.87
N TYR A 144 -8.99 -13.13 0.50
CA TYR A 144 -7.76 -13.52 1.14
C TYR A 144 -7.23 -12.32 1.93
N PRO A 145 -7.37 -12.30 3.26
CA PRO A 145 -6.69 -11.31 4.09
C PRO A 145 -5.18 -11.41 3.90
N ILE A 146 -4.52 -10.27 3.80
CA ILE A 146 -3.07 -10.17 3.64
C ILE A 146 -2.50 -9.17 4.64
N SER A 147 -1.30 -9.45 5.13
CA SER A 147 -0.63 -8.67 6.17
C SER A 147 0.85 -8.51 5.86
N GLN A 148 1.40 -7.37 6.23
CA GLN A 148 2.83 -7.11 6.23
C GLN A 148 3.25 -6.63 7.62
N PHE A 149 3.91 -7.51 8.37
CA PHE A 149 4.37 -7.24 9.75
C PHE A 149 5.85 -7.54 9.94
N THR A 150 6.67 -7.41 8.90
CA THR A 150 8.12 -7.63 8.94
C THR A 150 8.83 -7.09 10.18
N PRO A 151 8.52 -5.88 10.71
CA PRO A 151 9.17 -5.37 11.93
C PRO A 151 8.93 -6.23 13.18
N LEU A 152 7.90 -7.07 13.19
CA LEU A 152 7.48 -7.93 14.30
C LEU A 152 7.92 -9.38 14.12
N PHE A 153 8.70 -9.67 13.07
CA PHE A 153 9.23 -11.00 12.81
C PHE A 153 10.76 -11.05 12.90
N PRO A 154 11.33 -12.18 13.33
CA PRO A 154 12.75 -12.43 13.14
C PRO A 154 13.10 -12.35 11.66
N SER A 155 14.26 -11.78 11.31
CA SER A 155 14.69 -11.62 9.91
C SER A 155 14.84 -12.94 9.14
N THR A 156 14.92 -14.07 9.85
CA THR A 156 15.03 -15.43 9.30
C THR A 156 13.68 -16.14 9.15
N SER A 157 12.59 -15.57 9.67
CA SER A 157 11.27 -16.21 9.74
C SER A 157 10.16 -15.15 9.69
N ASP A 158 10.11 -14.40 8.60
CA ASP A 158 9.02 -13.48 8.30
C ASP A 158 7.84 -14.25 7.70
N THR A 159 6.69 -14.24 8.39
CA THR A 159 5.46 -14.91 7.97
C THR A 159 4.42 -13.94 7.39
N SER A 160 4.83 -12.71 7.06
CA SER A 160 4.02 -11.75 6.31
C SER A 160 3.53 -12.34 4.98
N THR A 161 2.32 -11.98 4.57
CA THR A 161 1.64 -12.59 3.42
C THR A 161 1.46 -11.65 2.23
N GLU A 162 1.46 -10.32 2.41
CA GLU A 162 1.24 -9.36 1.32
C GLU A 162 2.32 -9.43 0.23
N LEU A 163 3.60 -9.25 0.59
CA LEU A 163 4.68 -9.27 -0.41
C LEU A 163 4.82 -10.64 -1.12
N PRO A 164 4.78 -11.79 -0.42
CA PRO A 164 4.78 -13.10 -1.08
C PRO A 164 3.58 -13.30 -2.02
N MET A 165 2.39 -12.86 -1.61
CA MET A 165 1.18 -12.94 -2.45
C MET A 165 1.35 -12.10 -3.72
N LEU A 166 1.75 -10.83 -3.61
CA LEU A 166 1.97 -9.94 -4.76
C LEU A 166 3.06 -10.50 -5.68
N THR A 167 4.13 -11.05 -5.10
CA THR A 167 5.22 -11.68 -5.86
C THR A 167 4.70 -12.86 -6.66
N ARG A 168 3.90 -13.73 -6.04
CA ARG A 168 3.31 -14.90 -6.70
C ARG A 168 2.35 -14.49 -7.81
N LEU A 169 1.48 -13.51 -7.56
CA LEU A 169 0.53 -12.99 -8.54
C LEU A 169 1.23 -12.39 -9.76
N LEU A 170 2.19 -11.48 -9.55
CA LEU A 170 2.90 -10.85 -10.67
C LEU A 170 3.82 -11.83 -11.42
N THR A 171 4.37 -12.84 -10.72
CA THR A 171 5.12 -13.92 -11.38
C THR A 171 4.20 -14.78 -12.24
N PHE A 172 2.98 -15.07 -11.77
CA PHE A 172 1.97 -15.77 -12.57
C PHE A 172 1.60 -15.00 -13.84
N LEU A 173 1.52 -13.67 -13.76
CA LEU A 173 1.29 -12.77 -14.90
C LEU A 173 2.50 -12.61 -15.85
N ASN A 174 3.64 -13.25 -15.56
CA ASN A 174 4.76 -13.37 -16.49
C ASN A 174 4.60 -14.58 -17.44
N SER A 175 3.49 -15.32 -17.38
CA SER A 175 3.22 -16.41 -18.32
C SER A 175 2.60 -15.88 -19.62
N PRO A 176 3.20 -16.12 -20.80
CA PRO A 176 2.63 -15.67 -22.08
C PRO A 176 1.32 -16.40 -22.44
N THR A 177 1.03 -17.54 -21.79
CA THR A 177 -0.17 -18.34 -22.04
C THR A 177 -1.43 -17.80 -21.37
N ILE A 178 -1.31 -16.75 -20.55
CA ILE A 178 -2.41 -16.17 -19.78
C ILE A 178 -2.63 -14.72 -20.25
N PRO A 179 -3.50 -14.52 -21.26
CA PRO A 179 -3.92 -13.19 -21.64
C PRO A 179 -4.46 -12.44 -20.40
N SER A 180 -3.92 -11.27 -20.13
CA SER A 180 -4.25 -10.50 -18.94
C SER A 180 -3.93 -9.02 -19.14
N SER A 181 -4.55 -8.19 -18.32
CA SER A 181 -4.19 -6.77 -18.12
C SER A 181 -4.19 -6.45 -16.64
N TRP A 182 -3.40 -5.46 -16.23
CA TRP A 182 -3.43 -4.98 -14.86
C TRP A 182 -3.45 -3.46 -14.76
N THR A 183 -4.02 -2.96 -13.68
CA THR A 183 -3.90 -1.56 -13.26
C THR A 183 -3.28 -1.54 -11.87
N PHE A 184 -2.15 -0.85 -11.72
CA PHE A 184 -1.48 -0.65 -10.46
C PHE A 184 -1.58 0.83 -10.07
N THR A 185 -2.00 1.10 -8.83
CA THR A 185 -2.04 2.46 -8.33
C THR A 185 -1.34 2.60 -6.98
N ALA A 186 -0.65 3.72 -6.84
CA ALA A 186 -0.09 4.20 -5.59
C ALA A 186 -0.19 5.73 -5.57
N GLY A 187 -0.60 6.31 -4.45
CA GLY A 187 -0.72 7.77 -4.31
C GLY A 187 0.57 8.50 -4.68
N TYR A 188 1.70 7.97 -4.20
CA TYR A 188 3.04 8.41 -4.57
C TYR A 188 3.79 7.23 -5.20
N PHE A 189 4.06 7.29 -6.50
CA PHE A 189 4.70 6.18 -7.20
C PHE A 189 6.15 5.95 -6.75
N ASN A 190 6.32 4.99 -5.84
CA ASN A 190 7.61 4.47 -5.40
C ASN A 190 7.50 2.99 -4.97
N PRO A 191 7.01 2.09 -5.84
CA PRO A 191 6.95 0.68 -5.49
C PRO A 191 8.35 0.12 -5.21
N SER A 192 8.43 -0.91 -4.38
CA SER A 192 9.71 -1.56 -4.07
C SER A 192 10.42 -2.01 -5.36
N PRO A 193 11.77 -2.06 -5.37
CA PRO A 193 12.51 -2.51 -6.55
C PRO A 193 12.08 -3.90 -7.05
N THR A 194 11.76 -4.81 -6.13
CA THR A 194 11.24 -6.14 -6.44
C THR A 194 9.91 -6.06 -7.20
N LEU A 195 8.94 -5.30 -6.68
CA LEU A 195 7.64 -5.15 -7.34
C LEU A 195 7.75 -4.42 -8.68
N THR A 196 8.59 -3.39 -8.74
CA THR A 196 8.89 -2.67 -9.98
C THR A 196 9.40 -3.62 -11.06
N SER A 197 10.37 -4.48 -10.72
CA SER A 197 10.92 -5.49 -11.63
C SER A 197 9.85 -6.48 -12.10
N LEU A 198 8.98 -6.94 -11.20
CA LEU A 198 7.91 -7.88 -11.52
C LEU A 198 6.85 -7.27 -12.44
N LEU A 199 6.37 -6.04 -12.15
CA LEU A 199 5.43 -5.32 -13.01
C LEU A 199 5.97 -5.17 -14.44
N LEU A 200 7.24 -4.78 -14.58
CA LEU A 200 7.91 -4.61 -15.87
C LEU A 200 8.10 -5.91 -16.65
N ARG A 201 8.14 -7.06 -15.96
CA ARG A 201 8.34 -8.39 -16.57
C ARG A 201 7.04 -9.10 -16.95
N THR A 202 5.89 -8.64 -16.50
CA THR A 202 4.61 -9.25 -16.89
C THR A 202 4.45 -9.32 -18.42
N THR A 203 3.85 -10.41 -18.91
CA THR A 203 3.49 -10.59 -20.33
C THR A 203 2.12 -9.98 -20.66
N SER A 204 1.41 -9.50 -19.64
CA SER A 204 0.13 -8.78 -19.71
C SER A 204 0.17 -7.61 -20.69
N LYS A 205 -0.98 -7.31 -21.31
CA LYS A 205 -1.17 -6.23 -22.28
C LYS A 205 -2.10 -5.17 -21.74
N ASN A 206 -1.99 -3.94 -22.26
CA ASN A 206 -2.83 -2.80 -21.88
C ASN A 206 -2.78 -2.50 -20.37
N ASN A 207 -1.58 -2.56 -19.80
CA ASN A 207 -1.39 -2.31 -18.38
C ASN A 207 -1.38 -0.82 -18.07
N THR A 208 -1.80 -0.43 -16.87
CA THR A 208 -1.85 0.97 -16.45
C THR A 208 -1.17 1.17 -15.11
N VAL A 209 -0.32 2.19 -15.01
CA VAL A 209 0.11 2.77 -13.74
C VAL A 209 -0.66 4.07 -13.53
N LEU A 210 -1.38 4.18 -12.41
CA LEU A 210 -2.13 5.38 -12.02
C LEU A 210 -1.54 5.97 -10.74
N THR A 211 -1.17 7.25 -10.75
CA THR A 211 -0.53 7.95 -9.61
C THR A 211 -0.95 9.41 -9.54
N ALA A 212 -0.67 10.10 -8.44
CA ALA A 212 -0.83 11.55 -8.37
C ALA A 212 0.10 12.27 -9.36
N SER A 213 -0.42 13.28 -10.05
CA SER A 213 0.40 14.34 -10.65
C SER A 213 1.15 15.13 -9.56
N PRO A 214 2.19 15.92 -9.90
CA PRO A 214 2.84 16.79 -8.93
C PRO A 214 1.86 17.69 -8.18
N GLN A 215 0.88 18.27 -8.87
CA GLN A 215 -0.11 19.19 -8.30
C GLN A 215 -1.16 18.51 -7.41
N ALA A 216 -1.38 17.20 -7.57
CA ALA A 216 -2.25 16.41 -6.70
C ALA A 216 -1.47 15.71 -5.56
N ASN A 217 -0.18 16.03 -5.40
CA ASN A 217 0.66 15.49 -4.33
C ASN A 217 0.51 16.34 -3.07
N GLY A 218 0.26 15.73 -1.90
CA GLY A 218 0.09 16.48 -0.63
C GLY A 218 1.31 17.30 -0.20
N PHE A 219 2.50 17.04 -0.76
CA PHE A 219 3.73 17.80 -0.47
C PHE A 219 4.04 18.89 -1.50
N TYR A 220 3.18 19.09 -2.51
CA TYR A 220 3.37 20.11 -3.53
C TYR A 220 3.50 21.51 -2.90
N ASN A 221 4.58 22.20 -3.25
CA ASN A 221 4.96 23.50 -2.70
C ASN A 221 5.06 23.56 -1.16
N SER A 222 5.19 22.40 -0.48
CA SER A 222 5.45 22.39 0.96
C SER A 222 6.84 22.96 1.28
N PRO A 223 6.99 23.69 2.40
CA PRO A 223 8.27 24.32 2.73
C PRO A 223 9.36 23.29 3.09
N GLY A 224 10.60 23.58 2.70
CA GLY A 224 11.76 22.76 3.05
C GLY A 224 11.89 21.47 2.24
N VAL A 225 12.52 20.45 2.83
CA VAL A 225 12.90 19.21 2.13
C VAL A 225 11.69 18.42 1.63
N SER A 226 10.55 18.48 2.31
CA SER A 226 9.33 17.79 1.85
C SER A 226 8.83 18.31 0.50
N GLY A 227 9.06 19.58 0.18
CA GLY A 227 8.71 20.16 -1.12
C GLY A 227 9.47 19.54 -2.30
N MET A 228 10.54 18.80 -2.03
CA MET A 228 11.31 18.07 -3.04
C MET A 228 10.66 16.73 -3.44
N LEU A 229 9.71 16.22 -2.66
CA LEU A 229 9.09 14.91 -2.87
C LEU A 229 8.35 14.79 -4.22
N PRO A 230 7.53 15.77 -4.67
CA PRO A 230 6.88 15.68 -5.99
C PRO A 230 7.89 15.56 -7.15
N ALA A 231 9.01 16.28 -7.07
CA ALA A 231 10.09 16.19 -8.05
C ALA A 231 10.84 14.85 -7.97
N ALA A 232 10.99 14.30 -6.77
CA ALA A 232 11.54 12.96 -6.57
C ALA A 232 10.66 11.87 -7.22
N TYR A 233 9.35 11.90 -7.00
CA TYR A 233 8.43 10.96 -7.64
C TYR A 233 8.40 11.13 -9.17
N THR A 234 8.50 12.37 -9.67
CA THR A 234 8.69 12.63 -11.10
C THR A 234 9.93 11.92 -11.66
N LEU A 235 11.05 11.92 -10.92
CA LEU A 235 12.25 11.20 -11.34
C LEU A 235 12.04 9.68 -11.36
N LEU A 236 11.34 9.13 -10.36
CA LEU A 236 11.06 7.70 -10.26
C LEU A 236 10.15 7.23 -11.40
N LEU A 237 9.10 7.98 -11.73
CA LEU A 237 8.23 7.72 -12.87
C LEU A 237 8.98 7.72 -14.20
N ARG A 238 9.86 8.72 -14.41
CA ARG A 238 10.72 8.77 -15.60
C ARG A 238 11.62 7.53 -15.70
N LYS A 239 12.23 7.10 -14.59
CA LYS A 239 13.07 5.89 -14.56
C LYS A 239 12.25 4.63 -14.85
N PHE A 240 11.04 4.56 -14.33
CA PHE A 240 10.13 3.45 -14.57
C PHE A 240 9.77 3.33 -16.06
N LEU A 241 9.32 4.41 -16.70
CA LEU A 241 8.99 4.40 -18.13
C LEU A 241 10.20 4.11 -19.01
N ALA A 242 11.38 4.68 -18.71
CA ALA A 242 12.60 4.34 -19.42
C ALA A 242 12.96 2.85 -19.29
N SER A 243 12.72 2.26 -18.11
CA SER A 243 12.94 0.82 -17.88
C SER A 243 11.91 -0.03 -18.63
N ALA A 244 10.66 0.40 -18.68
CA ALA A 244 9.61 -0.24 -19.49
C ALA A 244 9.97 -0.25 -20.97
N GLN A 245 10.42 0.89 -21.51
CA GLN A 245 10.88 0.99 -22.91
C GLN A 245 12.09 0.08 -23.19
N LYS A 246 13.02 0.00 -22.24
CA LYS A 246 14.21 -0.86 -22.38
C LYS A 246 13.86 -2.35 -22.36
N ILE A 247 12.91 -2.77 -21.52
CA ILE A 247 12.57 -4.19 -21.31
C ILE A 247 11.54 -4.68 -22.35
N GLN A 248 10.55 -3.86 -22.68
CA GLN A 248 9.40 -4.25 -23.53
C GLN A 248 9.46 -3.67 -24.95
N GLY A 249 10.45 -2.81 -25.25
CA GLY A 249 10.59 -2.14 -26.54
C GLY A 249 9.99 -0.72 -26.55
N PRO A 250 10.07 0.00 -27.68
CA PRO A 250 9.73 1.43 -27.77
C PRO A 250 8.27 1.76 -27.42
N SER A 251 7.36 0.80 -27.59
CA SER A 251 5.95 0.88 -27.24
C SER A 251 5.62 -0.16 -26.16
N PRO A 252 6.00 0.08 -24.89
CA PRO A 252 5.74 -0.86 -23.81
C PRO A 252 4.24 -1.06 -23.62
N SER A 253 3.83 -2.23 -23.13
CA SER A 253 2.43 -2.53 -22.82
C SER A 253 1.96 -1.89 -21.50
N ILE A 254 2.54 -0.75 -21.12
CA ILE A 254 2.28 -0.04 -19.87
C ILE A 254 2.05 1.44 -20.19
N THR A 255 0.86 1.92 -19.85
CA THR A 255 0.48 3.33 -19.91
C THR A 255 0.62 3.95 -18.52
N LEU A 256 1.34 5.08 -18.42
CA LEU A 256 1.37 5.89 -17.20
C LEU A 256 0.27 6.95 -17.28
N ARG A 257 -0.56 7.04 -16.24
CA ARG A 257 -1.55 8.10 -16.07
C ARG A 257 -1.32 8.85 -14.76
N GLU A 258 -1.32 10.17 -14.85
CA GLU A 258 -1.21 11.05 -13.69
C GLU A 258 -2.56 11.71 -13.40
N TRP A 259 -3.03 11.58 -12.16
CA TRP A 259 -4.29 12.14 -11.68
C TRP A 259 -4.14 13.59 -11.25
N LYS A 260 -5.05 14.46 -11.69
CA LYS A 260 -5.10 15.87 -11.29
C LYS A 260 -6.52 16.43 -11.32
N ARG A 261 -7.04 16.82 -10.16
CA ARG A 261 -8.26 17.65 -10.03
C ARG A 261 -7.91 18.93 -9.28
N GLY A 262 -7.62 19.99 -10.03
CA GLY A 262 -7.08 21.23 -9.49
C GLY A 262 -5.63 21.09 -8.99
N THR A 263 -5.20 22.00 -8.12
CA THR A 263 -3.89 22.00 -7.47
C THR A 263 -4.09 22.01 -5.96
N VAL A 264 -3.39 21.15 -5.22
CA VAL A 264 -3.48 21.14 -3.75
C VAL A 264 -3.19 22.53 -3.17
N ASN A 265 -3.90 22.87 -2.10
CA ASN A 265 -3.88 24.19 -1.43
C ASN A 265 -4.49 25.34 -2.25
N GLU A 266 -5.06 25.08 -3.42
CA GLU A 266 -5.91 26.03 -4.16
C GLU A 266 -7.40 25.65 -4.04
N PRO A 267 -8.34 26.61 -4.16
CA PRO A 267 -9.77 26.32 -4.16
C PRO A 267 -10.16 25.27 -5.21
N GLY A 268 -10.88 24.24 -4.79
CA GLY A 268 -11.27 23.12 -5.67
C GLY A 268 -10.13 22.12 -5.97
N GLY A 269 -8.96 22.29 -5.36
CA GLY A 269 -7.83 21.39 -5.45
C GLY A 269 -7.98 20.13 -4.59
N TRP A 270 -7.70 18.98 -5.19
CA TRP A 270 -7.73 17.68 -4.53
C TRP A 270 -6.37 17.01 -4.57
N THR A 271 -6.14 16.12 -3.61
CA THR A 271 -4.97 15.23 -3.60
C THR A 271 -5.36 13.80 -3.94
N TYR A 272 -4.43 13.04 -4.52
CA TYR A 272 -4.65 11.63 -4.86
C TYR A 272 -3.82 10.72 -3.97
N HIS A 273 -4.46 9.71 -3.38
CA HIS A 273 -3.83 8.82 -2.42
C HIS A 273 -4.29 7.36 -2.47
N ALA A 274 -5.06 6.96 -3.49
CA ALA A 274 -5.48 5.57 -3.64
C ALA A 274 -4.28 4.62 -3.86
N LYS A 275 -4.43 3.38 -3.38
CA LYS A 275 -3.48 2.27 -3.57
C LYS A 275 -4.22 1.01 -3.98
N GLY A 276 -3.65 0.20 -4.85
CA GLY A 276 -4.33 -1.00 -5.33
C GLY A 276 -3.68 -1.67 -6.52
N LEU A 277 -4.14 -2.90 -6.77
CA LEU A 277 -3.85 -3.64 -7.99
C LEU A 277 -5.16 -4.29 -8.47
N TRP A 278 -5.49 -4.12 -9.74
CA TRP A 278 -6.57 -4.85 -10.40
C TRP A 278 -5.98 -5.70 -11.50
N VAL A 279 -6.43 -6.95 -11.64
CA VAL A 279 -6.03 -7.86 -12.71
C VAL A 279 -7.29 -8.35 -13.40
N SER A 280 -7.30 -8.23 -14.73
CA SER A 280 -8.40 -8.68 -15.58
C SER A 280 -7.89 -9.77 -16.51
N PHE A 281 -8.73 -10.76 -16.78
CA PHE A 281 -8.49 -11.78 -17.79
C PHE A 281 -9.55 -11.60 -18.88
N PRO A 282 -9.19 -11.64 -20.17
CA PRO A 282 -10.15 -11.51 -21.26
C PRO A 282 -11.24 -12.58 -21.13
N SER A 283 -12.50 -12.17 -21.25
CA SER A 283 -13.61 -13.12 -21.35
C SER A 283 -13.69 -13.65 -22.79
N PRO A 284 -13.88 -14.96 -23.01
CA PRO A 284 -14.15 -15.51 -24.34
C PRO A 284 -15.39 -14.90 -25.02
N SER A 285 -16.31 -14.36 -24.21
CA SER A 285 -17.60 -13.83 -24.66
C SER A 285 -17.61 -12.32 -24.95
N SER A 286 -16.50 -11.62 -24.71
CA SER A 286 -16.40 -10.18 -25.01
C SER A 286 -15.81 -9.99 -26.41
N PRO A 287 -16.57 -9.47 -27.39
CA PRO A 287 -16.02 -9.19 -28.71
C PRO A 287 -14.90 -8.16 -28.58
N ALA A 288 -13.78 -8.36 -29.30
CA ALA A 288 -12.64 -7.44 -29.33
C ALA A 288 -13.00 -6.00 -29.80
N SER A 289 -14.24 -5.78 -30.25
CA SER A 289 -14.79 -4.49 -30.69
C SER A 289 -15.62 -3.77 -29.63
N SER A 290 -15.82 -4.32 -28.42
CA SER A 290 -16.48 -3.57 -27.35
C SER A 290 -15.55 -2.51 -26.80
N SER A 291 -16.00 -1.26 -26.76
CA SER A 291 -15.30 -0.14 -26.09
C SER A 291 -15.18 -0.31 -24.56
N GLU A 292 -15.78 -1.37 -24.00
CA GLU A 292 -15.72 -1.66 -22.58
C GLU A 292 -14.33 -2.14 -22.15
N THR A 293 -13.84 -1.55 -21.06
CA THR A 293 -12.60 -1.95 -20.42
C THR A 293 -12.75 -3.31 -19.73
N PRO A 294 -11.70 -4.16 -19.68
CA PRO A 294 -11.78 -5.48 -19.06
C PRO A 294 -12.25 -5.42 -17.61
N LYS A 295 -13.08 -6.39 -17.19
CA LYS A 295 -13.58 -6.48 -15.81
C LYS A 295 -12.55 -7.16 -14.89
N PRO A 296 -12.18 -6.57 -13.74
CA PRO A 296 -11.22 -7.17 -12.82
C PRO A 296 -11.73 -8.47 -12.21
N ALA A 297 -10.96 -9.54 -12.31
CA ALA A 297 -11.21 -10.80 -11.61
C ALA A 297 -10.45 -10.88 -10.28
N ILE A 298 -9.35 -10.12 -10.15
CA ILE A 298 -8.56 -10.00 -8.93
C ILE A 298 -8.41 -8.54 -8.57
N THR A 299 -8.65 -8.18 -7.31
CA THR A 299 -8.42 -6.83 -6.78
C THR A 299 -7.67 -6.91 -5.46
N VAL A 300 -6.61 -6.12 -5.31
CA VAL A 300 -5.89 -5.92 -4.06
C VAL A 300 -6.21 -4.53 -3.52
N LEU A 301 -6.57 -4.49 -2.24
CA LEU A 301 -6.92 -3.31 -1.47
C LEU A 301 -6.22 -3.39 -0.11
N GLY A 302 -5.72 -2.28 0.40
CA GLY A 302 -5.17 -2.24 1.75
C GLY A 302 -4.50 -0.92 2.04
N SER A 303 -3.78 -0.90 3.16
CA SER A 303 -3.07 0.29 3.62
C SER A 303 -1.69 0.50 2.97
N SER A 304 -1.14 -0.54 2.36
CA SER A 304 0.22 -0.55 1.80
C SER A 304 0.39 0.46 0.67
N ASN A 305 1.48 1.22 0.75
CA ASN A 305 1.96 2.05 -0.36
C ASN A 305 2.85 1.25 -1.33
N TYR A 306 3.03 -0.05 -1.08
CA TYR A 306 3.88 -0.96 -1.85
C TYR A 306 5.36 -0.55 -1.93
N THR A 307 5.81 0.31 -1.02
CA THR A 307 7.18 0.85 -0.98
C THR A 307 8.15 -0.11 -0.29
N LYS A 308 9.46 0.16 -0.40
CA LYS A 308 10.45 -0.53 0.46
C LYS A 308 10.11 -0.38 1.94
N ARG A 309 9.62 0.80 2.36
CA ARG A 309 9.21 1.09 3.75
C ARG A 309 8.06 0.18 4.20
N SER A 310 7.02 0.04 3.37
CA SER A 310 5.88 -0.84 3.65
C SER A 310 6.33 -2.28 3.94
N TYR A 311 7.34 -2.78 3.21
CA TYR A 311 7.84 -4.15 3.37
C TYR A 311 8.99 -4.33 4.36
N THR A 312 9.38 -3.29 5.10
CA THR A 312 10.51 -3.38 6.03
C THR A 312 10.26 -2.75 7.38
N LEU A 313 9.43 -1.70 7.45
CA LEU A 313 9.30 -0.85 8.63
C LEU A 313 7.86 -0.70 9.13
N ASP A 314 6.85 -0.78 8.26
CA ASP A 314 5.47 -0.52 8.64
C ASP A 314 4.68 -1.81 8.93
N LEU A 315 3.59 -1.65 9.68
CA LEU A 315 2.55 -2.68 9.83
C LEU A 315 1.39 -2.37 8.88
N GLU A 316 1.20 -3.20 7.87
CA GLU A 316 0.19 -3.03 6.83
C GLU A 316 -0.77 -4.22 6.81
N THR A 317 -2.02 -3.97 6.42
CA THR A 317 -3.01 -5.01 6.16
C THR A 317 -3.85 -4.66 4.96
N GLY A 318 -4.42 -5.68 4.33
CA GLY A 318 -5.34 -5.55 3.23
C GLY A 318 -6.05 -6.86 2.93
N VAL A 319 -6.63 -6.91 1.74
CA VAL A 319 -7.26 -8.09 1.18
C VAL A 319 -6.89 -8.23 -0.30
N MET A 320 -6.76 -9.47 -0.75
CA MET A 320 -6.89 -9.83 -2.16
C MET A 320 -8.27 -10.46 -2.35
N ILE A 321 -9.07 -9.86 -3.22
CA ILE A 321 -10.39 -10.34 -3.63
C ILE A 321 -10.21 -11.05 -4.95
N VAL A 322 -10.69 -12.30 -5.04
CA VAL A 322 -10.77 -13.07 -6.28
C VAL A 322 -12.24 -13.35 -6.54
N THR A 323 -12.77 -12.92 -7.68
CA THR A 323 -14.21 -13.02 -7.94
C THR A 323 -14.52 -13.41 -9.39
N ARG A 324 -15.56 -14.23 -9.54
CA ARG A 324 -16.26 -14.57 -10.78
C ARG A 324 -17.68 -13.99 -10.81
N ASP A 325 -18.08 -13.26 -9.77
CA ASP A 325 -19.37 -12.61 -9.67
C ASP A 325 -19.44 -11.46 -10.69
N PRO A 326 -20.32 -11.51 -11.72
CA PRO A 326 -20.34 -10.50 -12.77
C PRO A 326 -20.70 -9.10 -12.27
N GLU A 327 -21.51 -8.99 -11.21
CA GLU A 327 -21.92 -7.71 -10.64
C GLU A 327 -20.76 -7.08 -9.84
N LEU A 328 -20.09 -7.88 -9.00
CA LEU A 328 -18.91 -7.40 -8.28
C LEU A 328 -17.77 -7.03 -9.22
N GLN A 329 -17.53 -7.85 -10.26
CA GLN A 329 -16.55 -7.54 -11.31
C GLN A 329 -16.85 -6.21 -12.00
N GLU A 330 -18.12 -5.92 -12.27
CA GLU A 330 -18.54 -4.64 -12.84
C GLU A 330 -18.35 -3.47 -11.87
N ARG A 331 -18.70 -3.63 -10.58
CA ARG A 331 -18.45 -2.60 -9.56
C ARG A 331 -16.95 -2.32 -9.37
N LEU A 332 -16.11 -3.34 -9.41
CA LEU A 332 -14.65 -3.21 -9.33
C LEU A 332 -14.08 -2.53 -10.58
N ARG A 333 -14.66 -2.78 -11.77
CA ARG A 333 -14.32 -2.06 -13.01
C ARG A 333 -14.67 -0.58 -12.87
N GLN A 334 -15.87 -0.26 -12.39
CA GLN A 334 -16.33 1.11 -12.16
C GLN A 334 -15.47 1.84 -11.13
N GLU A 335 -15.06 1.18 -10.04
CA GLU A 335 -14.11 1.74 -9.07
C GLU A 335 -12.78 2.10 -9.76
N ARG A 336 -12.17 1.15 -10.47
CA ARG A 336 -10.88 1.35 -11.14
C ARG A 336 -10.94 2.49 -12.16
N ASP A 337 -11.98 2.50 -12.98
CA ASP A 337 -12.13 3.49 -14.05
C ASP A 337 -12.48 4.87 -13.47
N GLY A 338 -13.32 4.93 -12.45
CA GLY A 338 -13.68 6.15 -11.72
C GLY A 338 -12.48 6.78 -10.99
N LEU A 339 -11.58 5.97 -10.41
CA LEU A 339 -10.31 6.48 -9.87
C LEU A 339 -9.48 7.22 -10.93
N GLY A 340 -9.60 6.83 -12.20
CA GLY A 340 -8.88 7.41 -13.33
C GLY A 340 -9.61 8.56 -14.03
N GLU A 341 -10.78 9.01 -13.56
CA GLU A 341 -11.60 10.04 -14.21
C GLU A 341 -10.80 11.32 -14.50
N TRP A 342 -10.04 11.80 -13.51
CA TRP A 342 -9.22 13.02 -13.59
C TRP A 342 -7.77 12.75 -13.99
N ALA A 343 -7.49 11.60 -14.60
CA ALA A 343 -6.14 11.20 -14.96
C ALA A 343 -5.86 11.36 -16.46
N SER A 344 -4.71 11.92 -16.81
CA SER A 344 -4.24 12.03 -18.18
C SER A 344 -3.03 11.13 -18.41
N GLU A 345 -2.87 10.61 -19.64
CA GLU A 345 -1.67 9.88 -20.03
C GLU A 345 -0.44 10.80 -19.99
N VAL A 346 0.68 10.25 -19.53
CA VAL A 346 1.97 10.94 -19.42
C VAL A 346 3.05 10.10 -20.07
N GLY A 347 3.73 10.66 -21.07
CA GLY A 347 4.81 10.03 -21.80
C GLY A 347 6.19 10.59 -21.43
N MET A 348 7.20 10.16 -22.19
CA MET A 348 8.59 10.61 -21.98
C MET A 348 8.80 12.11 -22.28
N LYS A 349 7.94 12.74 -23.10
CA LYS A 349 8.06 14.14 -23.51
C LYS A 349 7.74 15.09 -22.36
N GLU A 350 6.74 14.75 -21.55
CA GLU A 350 6.28 15.54 -20.42
C GLU A 350 7.41 15.74 -19.39
N PHE A 351 8.26 14.74 -19.18
CA PHE A 351 9.43 14.82 -18.28
C PHE A 351 10.59 15.69 -18.80
N GLN A 352 10.50 16.19 -20.05
CA GLN A 352 11.47 17.11 -20.64
C GLN A 352 11.05 18.58 -20.49
N SER A 353 9.79 18.84 -20.11
CA SER A 353 9.28 20.20 -19.86
C SER A 353 10.06 20.89 -18.73
N SER A 354 10.11 22.22 -18.79
CA SER A 354 10.75 23.06 -17.76
C SER A 354 10.15 22.81 -16.37
N GLU A 355 8.83 22.68 -16.29
CA GLU A 355 8.09 22.42 -15.05
C GLU A 355 8.41 21.05 -14.42
N ARG A 356 8.74 20.05 -15.24
CA ARG A 356 9.06 18.69 -14.78
C ARG A 356 10.56 18.43 -14.66
N ARG A 357 11.40 19.43 -14.92
CA ARG A 357 12.86 19.28 -14.85
C ARG A 357 13.32 19.13 -13.40
N VAL A 358 13.67 17.91 -13.03
CA VAL A 358 14.17 17.59 -11.69
C VAL A 358 15.57 18.18 -11.47
N GLY A 359 15.66 19.13 -10.53
CA GLY A 359 16.89 19.83 -10.15
C GLY A 359 17.97 18.92 -9.55
N LEU A 360 19.23 19.35 -9.63
CA LEU A 360 20.39 18.56 -9.19
C LEU A 360 20.32 18.22 -7.69
N HIS A 361 19.90 19.17 -6.85
CA HIS A 361 19.73 18.99 -5.42
C HIS A 361 18.74 17.85 -5.08
N VAL A 362 17.64 17.70 -5.83
CA VAL A 362 16.70 16.57 -5.68
C VAL A 362 17.36 15.24 -6.03
N ARG A 363 18.14 15.20 -7.11
CA ARG A 363 18.86 13.98 -7.53
C ARG A 363 19.90 13.56 -6.50
N ILE A 364 20.65 14.52 -5.96
CA ILE A 364 21.63 14.28 -4.89
C ILE A 364 20.93 13.81 -3.63
N ALA A 365 19.85 14.46 -3.20
CA ALA A 365 19.08 14.04 -2.02
C ALA A 365 18.56 12.59 -2.15
N LEU A 366 17.99 12.24 -3.30
CA LEU A 366 17.56 10.86 -3.57
C LEU A 366 18.72 9.87 -3.59
N TRP A 367 19.88 10.25 -4.14
CA TRP A 367 21.07 9.41 -4.12
C TRP A 367 21.58 9.18 -2.69
N ILE A 368 21.64 10.24 -1.86
CA ILE A 368 22.02 10.13 -0.45
C ILE A 368 21.06 9.20 0.29
N VAL A 369 19.75 9.39 0.13
CA VAL A 369 18.74 8.52 0.75
C VAL A 369 18.96 7.05 0.34
N GLY A 370 19.20 6.79 -0.95
CA GLY A 370 19.48 5.45 -1.45
C GLY A 370 20.76 4.83 -0.85
N VAL A 371 21.85 5.60 -0.75
CA VAL A 371 23.14 5.15 -0.21
C VAL A 371 23.08 4.92 1.30
N VAL A 372 22.36 5.76 2.03
CA VAL A 372 22.19 5.68 3.50
C VAL A 372 21.14 4.63 3.89
N GLY A 373 20.54 3.93 2.91
CA GLY A 373 19.58 2.86 3.15
C GLY A 373 18.18 3.35 3.52
N GLY A 374 17.89 4.65 3.31
CA GLY A 374 16.57 5.22 3.48
C GLY A 374 15.52 4.51 2.61
N ALA A 375 14.27 4.52 3.08
CA ALA A 375 13.16 3.77 2.48
C ALA A 375 12.28 4.61 1.55
N LEU A 376 12.87 5.68 0.99
CA LEU A 376 12.24 6.62 0.04
C LEU A 376 12.49 6.22 -1.40
#